data_AF-A0A7C4RAL6-F1
#
_entry.id   AF-A0A7C4RAL6-F1
#
_cell.length_a   1.000
_cell.length_b   1.000
_cell.length_c   1.000
_cell.angle_alpha   90.00
_cell.angle_beta   90.00
_cell.angle_gamma   90.00
#
_symmetry.space_group_name_H-M   'P 1'
#
loop_
_entity.id
_entity.type
_entity.pdbx_description
1 polymer ?
#
loop_
_entity_poly.entity_id
_entity_poly.type
_entity_poly.pdbx_seq_one_letter_code
_entity_poly.pdbx_strand_id
1 'polypeptide(L)'
;MWAYSHPTDWMFLILLVATVVTGILVGIFRTIGLPLPTYITYSIHLMIVAPFLLLEVPFAKWAHLAYRPFAIYFALLKEKVTGGGRFV
;
A
#
# COMPACT_ATOMS: atom_id res chain seq x y z
N MET A 1 20.52 -17.53 -1.13
CA MET A 1 19.23 -16.94 -1.54
C MET A 1 18.75 -15.78 -0.65
N TRP A 2 19.19 -15.65 0.61
CA TRP A 2 18.69 -14.65 1.57
C TRP A 2 19.61 -13.43 1.75
N ALA A 3 20.79 -13.43 1.11
CA ALA A 3 21.85 -12.46 1.36
C ALA A 3 21.56 -11.03 0.86
N TYR A 4 20.49 -10.82 0.08
CA TYR A 4 20.11 -9.53 -0.49
C TYR A 4 18.76 -8.99 0.03
N SER A 5 18.17 -9.62 1.04
CA SER A 5 16.89 -9.17 1.60
C SER A 5 17.10 -8.10 2.66
N HIS A 6 16.59 -6.89 2.40
CA HIS A 6 16.62 -5.81 3.39
C HIS A 6 15.56 -6.08 4.48
N PRO A 7 15.80 -5.75 5.76
CA PRO A 7 14.82 -5.96 6.84
C PRO A 7 13.44 -5.35 6.59
N THR A 8 13.39 -4.21 5.89
CA THR A 8 12.14 -3.53 5.51
C THR A 8 11.27 -4.37 4.57
N ASP A 9 11.87 -5.26 3.79
CA ASP A 9 11.13 -6.12 2.86
C ASP A 9 10.33 -7.18 3.61
N TRP A 10 10.91 -7.72 4.68
CA TRP A 10 10.24 -8.64 5.59
C TRP A 10 9.16 -7.95 6.41
N MET A 11 9.43 -6.74 6.91
CA MET A 11 8.42 -5.92 7.60
C MET A 11 7.19 -5.67 6.72
N PHE A 12 7.40 -5.28 5.45
CA PHE A 12 6.33 -5.09 4.48
C PHE A 12 5.48 -6.35 4.30
N LEU A 13 6.11 -7.51 4.09
CA LEU A 13 5.39 -8.77 3.91
C LEU A 13 4.59 -9.18 5.15
N ILE A 14 5.16 -9.01 6.34
CA ILE A 14 4.47 -9.34 7.61
C ILE A 14 3.25 -8.44 7.79
N LEU A 15 3.42 -7.12 7.62
CA LEU A 15 2.32 -6.16 7.74
C LEU A 15 1.23 -6.40 6.70
N LEU A 16 1.62 -6.73 5.45
CA LEU A 16 0.68 -7.04 4.38
C LEU A 16 -0.16 -8.28 4.72
N VAL A 17 0.49 -9.39 5.08
CA VAL A 17 -0.21 -10.64 5.41
C VAL A 17 -1.10 -10.44 6.65
N ALA A 18 -0.60 -9.79 7.69
CA ALA A 18 -1.38 -9.50 8.89
C ALA A 18 -2.60 -8.61 8.59
N THR A 19 -2.44 -7.60 7.73
CA THR A 19 -3.56 -6.74 7.28
C THR A 19 -4.63 -7.54 6.55
N VAL A 20 -4.23 -8.41 5.60
CA VAL A 20 -5.17 -9.24 4.84
C VAL A 20 -5.90 -10.22 5.74
N VAL A 21 -5.18 -10.94 6.61
CA VAL A 21 -5.76 -11.93 7.53
C VAL A 21 -6.76 -11.26 8.48
N THR A 22 -6.38 -10.15 9.12
CA THR A 22 -7.28 -9.45 10.04
C THR A 22 -8.49 -8.84 9.33
N GLY A 23 -8.33 -8.32 8.11
CA GLY A 23 -9.44 -7.81 7.30
C GLY A 23 -10.45 -8.89 6.93
N ILE A 24 -9.97 -10.08 6.53
CA ILE A 24 -10.83 -11.24 6.26
C ILE A 24 -11.57 -11.68 7.53
N LEU A 25 -10.88 -11.74 8.68
CA LEU A 25 -11.50 -12.11 9.96
C LEU A 25 -12.60 -11.15 10.38
N VAL A 26 -12.40 -9.83 10.20
CA VAL A 26 -13.47 -8.83 10.42
C VAL A 26 -14.68 -9.13 9.53
N GLY A 27 -14.45 -9.43 8.24
CA GLY A 27 -15.52 -9.82 7.31
C GLY A 27 -16.26 -11.09 7.74
N ILE A 28 -15.54 -12.11 8.17
CA ILE A 28 -16.12 -13.38 8.67
C ILE A 28 -16.97 -13.10 9.91
N PHE A 29 -16.41 -12.48 10.96
CA PHE A 29 -17.10 -12.24 12.22
C PHE A 29 -18.34 -11.36 12.07
N ARG A 30 -18.26 -10.38 11.18
CA ARG A 30 -19.42 -9.56 10.81
C ARG A 30 -20.50 -10.38 10.12
N THR A 31 -20.13 -11.29 9.21
CA THR A 31 -21.09 -12.08 8.42
C THR A 31 -21.82 -13.13 9.26
N ILE A 32 -21.14 -13.75 10.23
CA ILE A 32 -21.75 -14.72 11.15
C ILE A 32 -22.47 -14.06 12.35
N GLY A 33 -22.51 -12.73 12.41
CA GLY A 33 -23.27 -11.98 13.42
C GLY A 33 -22.64 -11.98 14.81
N LEU A 34 -21.32 -12.08 14.93
CA LEU A 34 -20.62 -12.04 16.22
C LEU A 34 -20.12 -10.61 16.53
N PRO A 35 -20.85 -9.80 17.32
CA PRO A 35 -20.54 -8.39 17.50
C PRO A 35 -19.22 -8.16 18.27
N LEU A 36 -19.03 -8.84 19.40
CA LEU A 36 -17.84 -8.64 20.23
C LEU A 36 -16.53 -9.03 19.51
N PRO A 37 -16.43 -10.22 18.87
CA PRO A 37 -15.26 -10.55 18.05
C PRO A 37 -15.02 -9.57 16.91
N THR A 38 -16.07 -9.07 16.25
CA THR A 38 -15.96 -8.08 15.17
C THR A 38 -15.29 -6.80 15.66
N TYR A 39 -15.70 -6.24 16.81
CA TYR A 39 -15.11 -5.02 17.33
C TYR A 39 -13.65 -5.19 17.75
N ILE A 40 -13.32 -6.34 18.36
CA ILE A 40 -11.95 -6.65 18.77
C ILE A 40 -11.06 -6.79 17.54
N THR A 41 -11.44 -7.61 16.55
CA THR A 41 -10.63 -7.78 15.35
C THR A 41 -10.56 -6.52 14.51
N TYR A 42 -11.61 -5.71 14.47
CA TYR A 42 -11.60 -4.45 13.77
C TYR A 42 -10.61 -3.46 14.39
N SER A 43 -10.57 -3.38 15.73
CA SER A 43 -9.59 -2.55 16.43
C SER A 43 -8.15 -2.99 16.13
N ILE A 44 -7.89 -4.31 16.18
CA ILE A 44 -6.58 -4.88 15.82
C ILE A 44 -6.25 -4.59 14.36
N HIS A 45 -7.21 -4.76 13.45
CA HIS A 45 -7.04 -4.47 12.03
C HIS A 45 -6.63 -3.02 11.81
N LEU A 46 -7.29 -2.06 12.48
CA LEU A 46 -6.93 -0.65 12.40
C LEU A 46 -5.50 -0.37 12.89
N MET A 47 -5.05 -1.01 13.97
CA MET A 47 -3.69 -0.88 14.49
C MET A 47 -2.61 -1.37 13.50
N ILE A 48 -2.93 -2.33 12.63
CA ILE A 48 -2.00 -2.92 11.66
C ILE A 48 -2.08 -2.23 10.30
N VAL A 49 -3.30 -1.96 9.81
CA VAL A 49 -3.51 -1.34 8.49
C VAL A 49 -3.04 0.12 8.47
N ALA A 50 -3.13 0.84 9.60
CA ALA A 50 -2.68 2.23 9.68
C ALA A 50 -1.18 2.39 9.40
N PRO A 51 -0.24 1.72 10.10
CA PRO A 51 1.18 1.79 9.76
C PRO A 51 1.47 1.20 8.37
N PHE A 52 0.74 0.17 7.93
CA PHE A 52 0.89 -0.37 6.58
C PHE A 52 0.56 0.68 5.50
N LEU A 53 -0.58 1.35 5.57
CA LEU A 53 -0.98 2.33 4.54
C LEU A 53 -0.24 3.65 4.66
N LEU A 54 0.02 4.14 5.88
CA LEU A 54 0.60 5.48 6.08
C LEU A 54 2.11 5.50 5.97
N LEU A 55 2.81 4.40 6.28
CA LEU A 55 4.27 4.35 6.20
C LEU A 55 4.72 3.64 4.92
N GLU A 56 4.23 2.42 4.67
CA GLU A 56 4.75 1.61 3.56
C GLU A 56 4.31 2.15 2.18
N VAL A 57 3.05 2.56 2.01
CA VAL A 57 2.56 2.99 0.69
C VAL A 57 3.23 4.28 0.20
N PRO A 58 3.28 5.38 0.98
CA PRO A 58 3.86 6.64 0.50
C PRO A 58 5.39 6.72 0.60
N PHE A 59 6.03 6.02 1.56
CA PHE A 59 7.46 6.17 1.82
C PHE A 59 8.29 4.94 1.47
N ALA A 60 7.68 3.79 1.21
CA ALA A 60 8.40 2.59 0.81
C ALA A 60 8.25 2.30 -0.69
N LYS A 61 8.41 1.03 -1.05
CA LYS A 61 8.56 0.60 -2.44
C LYS A 61 7.36 0.90 -3.33
N TRP A 62 6.20 1.32 -2.82
CA TRP A 62 5.01 1.63 -3.62
C TRP A 62 4.92 3.08 -4.08
N ALA A 63 5.80 3.95 -3.56
CA ALA A 63 5.88 5.36 -3.95
C ALA A 63 5.94 5.54 -5.49
N HIS A 64 6.70 4.68 -6.17
CA HIS A 64 6.85 4.76 -7.63
C HIS A 64 5.53 4.53 -8.38
N LEU A 65 4.55 3.81 -7.81
CA LEU A 65 3.25 3.59 -8.44
C LEU A 65 2.46 4.91 -8.54
N ALA A 66 2.59 5.78 -7.53
CA ALA A 66 2.07 7.14 -7.58
C ALA A 66 2.96 8.06 -8.42
N TYR A 67 4.28 8.11 -8.16
CA TYR A 67 5.17 9.09 -8.79
C TYR A 67 5.36 8.88 -10.30
N ARG A 68 5.35 7.63 -10.79
CA ARG A 68 5.60 7.32 -12.21
C ARG A 68 4.55 7.91 -13.17
N PRO A 69 3.22 7.72 -12.98
CA PRO A 69 2.23 8.33 -13.86
C PRO A 69 2.27 9.86 -13.80
N PHE A 70 2.50 10.46 -12.63
CA PHE A 70 2.65 11.92 -12.52
C PHE A 70 3.86 12.44 -13.29
N ALA A 71 5.01 11.77 -13.18
CA ALA A 71 6.21 12.18 -13.91
C ALA A 71 5.99 12.14 -15.43
N ILE A 72 5.34 11.08 -15.94
CA ILE A 72 4.99 10.96 -17.36
C ILE A 72 4.01 12.07 -17.76
N TYR A 73 2.97 12.30 -16.97
CA TYR A 73 1.97 13.34 -17.24
C TYR A 73 2.61 14.73 -17.33
N PHE A 74 3.46 15.10 -16.36
CA PHE A 74 4.12 16.41 -16.36
C PHE A 74 5.17 16.54 -17.47
N ALA A 75 5.86 15.46 -17.83
CA ALA A 75 6.77 15.45 -18.97
C ALA A 75 6.01 15.74 -20.29
N LEU A 76 4.90 15.05 -20.53
CA LEU A 76 4.04 15.25 -21.70
C LEU A 76 3.39 16.65 -21.71
N LEU A 77 3.00 17.16 -20.54
CA LEU A 77 2.42 18.50 -20.41
C LEU A 77 3.45 19.58 -20.75
N LYS A 78 4.68 19.44 -20.25
CA LYS A 78 5.79 20.36 -20.55
C LYS A 78 6.12 20.37 -22.03
N GLU A 79 6.15 19.20 -22.68
CA GLU A 79 6.38 19.05 -24.12
C GLU A 79 5.33 19.83 -24.94
N LYS A 80 4.05 19.64 -24.63
CA LYS A 80 2.94 20.35 -25.30
C LYS A 80 3.02 21.86 -25.15
N VAL A 81 3.39 22.36 -23.96
CA VAL A 81 3.45 23.81 -23.68
C VAL A 81 4.68 24.47 -24.31
N THR A 82 5.83 23.77 -24.32
CA THR A 82 7.08 24.32 -24.87
C THR A 82 7.24 24.14 -26.39
N GLY A 83 6.29 23.50 -27.08
CA GLY A 83 6.30 23.32 -28.53
C GLY A 83 7.49 22.47 -29.02
N GLY A 84 7.99 21.57 -28.17
CA GLY A 84 9.26 20.87 -28.39
C GLY A 84 9.08 19.50 -29.02
N GLY A 85 9.13 19.43 -30.35
CA GLY A 85 9.36 18.17 -31.05
C GLY A 85 10.76 17.65 -30.77
N ARG A 86 10.86 16.56 -30.00
CA ARG A 86 11.96 15.58 -30.11
C ARG A 86 11.64 14.36 -29.25
N PHE A 87 11.11 13.32 -29.88
CA PHE A 87 11.40 11.88 -29.69
C PHE A 87 10.43 11.11 -30.62
N VAL A 88 10.60 11.35 -31.92
CA VAL A 88 10.35 10.36 -32.98
C VAL A 88 11.67 10.18 -33.72
#